data_AF-A0A2U3DBW6-F1
#
_entry.id   AF-A0A2U3DBW6-F1
#
_cell.length_a   1.000
_cell.length_b   1.000
_cell.length_c   1.000
_cell.angle_alpha   90.00
_cell.angle_beta   90.00
_cell.angle_gamma   90.00
#
_symmetry.space_group_name_H-M   'P 1'
#
loop_
_entity.id
_entity.type
_entity.pdbx_description
1 polymer ?
#
loop_
_entity_poly.entity_id
_entity_poly.type
_entity_poly.pdbx_seq_one_letter_code
_entity_poly.pdbx_strand_id
1 'polypeptide(L)'
;MEVLAILTFLTVAYLYIRNRYLGSSLHEFELTSKRDHFVRAGEILQERGYRIVGERIPHELASFFGNRKFVTYVVVDYLVEKEGVQYPIKVRSVRDPERISGAWLRKQFLALYTLYESPIGFLSPDSGVMEFVDFSLDFPGRYYAKRWRTRLFWLAIGISIGWLLSFSR
;
A
#
# COMPACT_ATOMS: atom_id res chain seq x y z
N MET A 1 14.42 -36.73 -39.98
CA MET A 1 14.81 -35.32 -39.72
C MET A 1 13.70 -34.35 -40.09
N GLU A 2 13.08 -34.48 -41.28
CA GLU A 2 12.02 -33.55 -41.74
C GLU A 2 10.74 -33.57 -40.88
N VAL A 3 10.28 -34.73 -40.43
CA VAL A 3 9.07 -34.85 -39.59
C VAL A 3 9.21 -34.13 -38.23
N LEU A 4 10.41 -34.17 -37.63
CA LEU A 4 10.72 -33.46 -36.38
C LEU A 4 10.75 -31.94 -36.58
N ALA A 5 11.24 -31.47 -37.72
CA ALA A 5 11.24 -30.05 -38.07
C ALA A 5 9.81 -29.52 -38.28
N ILE A 6 8.94 -30.31 -38.89
CA ILE A 6 7.53 -29.93 -39.11
C ILE A 6 6.78 -29.86 -37.76
N LEU A 7 6.97 -30.83 -36.88
CA LEU A 7 6.33 -30.85 -35.55
C LEU A 7 6.80 -29.69 -34.66
N THR A 8 8.09 -29.36 -34.69
CA THR A 8 8.64 -28.20 -33.95
C THR A 8 8.13 -26.89 -34.52
N PHE A 9 8.05 -26.75 -35.84
CA PHE A 9 7.46 -25.56 -36.46
C PHE A 9 5.97 -25.39 -36.11
N LEU A 10 5.18 -26.47 -36.18
CA LEU A 10 3.75 -26.42 -35.85
C LEU A 10 3.51 -26.09 -34.37
N THR A 11 4.32 -26.63 -33.46
CA THR A 11 4.21 -26.31 -32.02
C THR A 11 4.60 -24.87 -31.72
N VAL A 12 5.66 -24.36 -32.33
CA VAL A 12 6.06 -22.95 -32.18
C VAL A 12 5.01 -22.01 -32.79
N ALA A 13 4.49 -22.32 -33.98
CA ALA A 13 3.43 -21.55 -34.62
C ALA A 13 2.14 -21.57 -33.79
N TYR A 14 1.76 -22.74 -33.27
CA TYR A 14 0.62 -22.88 -32.37
C TYR A 14 0.81 -22.05 -31.09
N LEU A 15 1.97 -22.13 -30.44
CA LEU A 15 2.27 -21.36 -29.23
C LEU A 15 2.31 -19.85 -29.52
N TYR A 16 2.82 -19.43 -30.67
CA TYR A 16 2.86 -18.03 -31.08
C TYR A 16 1.45 -17.47 -31.31
N ILE A 17 0.61 -18.19 -32.06
CA ILE A 17 -0.80 -17.83 -32.29
C ILE A 17 -1.55 -17.84 -30.96
N ARG A 18 -1.41 -18.89 -30.16
CA ARG A 18 -2.04 -19.02 -28.84
C ARG A 18 -1.67 -17.85 -27.93
N ASN A 19 -0.39 -17.51 -27.82
CA ASN A 19 0.08 -16.43 -26.96
C ASN A 19 -0.41 -15.06 -27.45
N ARG A 20 -0.46 -14.85 -28.78
CA ARG A 20 -0.89 -13.57 -29.35
C ARG A 20 -2.39 -13.34 -29.28
N TYR A 21 -3.20 -14.39 -29.45
CA TYR A 21 -4.67 -14.27 -29.42
C TYR A 21 -5.29 -14.46 -28.02
N LEU A 22 -4.71 -15.29 -27.14
CA LEU A 22 -5.19 -15.34 -25.74
C LEU A 22 -4.74 -14.12 -24.93
N GLY A 23 -3.58 -13.54 -25.24
CA GLY A 23 -3.10 -12.35 -24.54
C GLY A 23 -4.01 -11.14 -24.73
N SER A 24 -4.59 -10.96 -25.92
CA SER A 24 -5.45 -9.79 -26.21
C SER A 24 -6.84 -9.90 -25.59
N SER A 25 -7.49 -11.06 -25.66
CA SER A 25 -8.84 -11.24 -25.10
C SER A 25 -8.86 -11.23 -23.57
N LEU A 26 -7.83 -11.77 -22.92
CA LEU A 26 -7.66 -11.68 -21.47
C LEU A 26 -7.41 -10.23 -21.02
N HIS A 27 -6.62 -9.47 -21.78
CA HIS A 27 -6.32 -8.08 -21.45
C HIS A 27 -7.56 -7.18 -21.56
N GLU A 28 -8.38 -7.38 -22.59
CA GLU A 28 -9.61 -6.63 -22.80
C GLU A 28 -10.66 -6.94 -21.70
N PHE A 29 -10.81 -8.21 -21.33
CA PHE A 29 -11.68 -8.61 -20.21
C PHE A 29 -11.22 -8.01 -18.87
N GLU A 30 -9.91 -7.99 -18.59
CA GLU A 30 -9.37 -7.35 -17.39
C GLU A 30 -9.58 -5.82 -17.36
N LEU A 31 -9.51 -5.15 -18.51
CA LEU A 31 -9.72 -3.71 -18.61
C LEU A 31 -11.19 -3.33 -18.36
N THR A 32 -12.12 -4.11 -18.92
CA THR A 32 -13.56 -3.93 -18.69
C THR A 32 -13.90 -4.16 -17.23
N SER A 33 -13.40 -5.24 -16.63
CA SER A 33 -13.57 -5.51 -15.18
C SER A 33 -13.03 -4.37 -14.30
N LYS A 34 -11.85 -3.81 -14.62
CA LYS A 34 -11.31 -2.66 -13.85
C LYS A 34 -12.16 -1.41 -13.96
N ARG A 35 -12.72 -1.14 -15.14
CA ARG A 35 -13.59 0.02 -15.36
C ARG A 35 -14.90 -0.15 -14.57
N ASP A 36 -15.49 -1.33 -14.64
CA ASP A 36 -16.74 -1.65 -13.93
C ASP A 36 -16.55 -1.57 -12.40
N HIS A 37 -15.44 -2.11 -11.88
CA HIS A 37 -15.08 -1.97 -10.46
C HIS A 37 -14.93 -0.50 -10.03
N PHE A 38 -14.35 0.34 -10.88
CA PHE A 38 -14.18 1.75 -10.60
C PHE A 38 -15.54 2.46 -10.55
N VAL A 39 -16.37 2.30 -11.59
CA VAL A 39 -17.73 2.90 -11.62
C VAL A 39 -18.55 2.47 -10.41
N ARG A 40 -18.58 1.17 -10.11
CA ARG A 40 -19.28 0.62 -8.95
C ARG A 40 -18.77 1.18 -7.62
N ALA A 41 -17.46 1.41 -7.50
CA ALA A 41 -16.89 2.05 -6.32
C ALA A 41 -17.42 3.49 -6.16
N GLY A 42 -17.50 4.25 -7.25
CA GLY A 42 -18.09 5.60 -7.24
C GLY A 42 -19.55 5.60 -6.77
N GLU A 43 -20.36 4.67 -7.29
CA GLU A 43 -21.76 4.50 -6.87
C GLU A 43 -21.88 4.21 -5.36
N ILE A 44 -21.09 3.24 -4.86
CA ILE A 44 -21.08 2.89 -3.43
C ILE A 44 -20.70 4.08 -2.55
N LEU A 45 -19.74 4.91 -2.98
CA LEU A 45 -19.33 6.11 -2.24
C LEU A 45 -20.48 7.13 -2.18
N GLN A 46 -21.14 7.38 -3.31
CA GLN A 46 -22.28 8.31 -3.37
C GLN A 46 -23.47 7.82 -2.54
N GLU A 47 -23.82 6.53 -2.61
CA GLU A 47 -24.88 5.91 -1.80
C GLU A 47 -24.61 6.06 -0.29
N ARG A 48 -23.34 6.08 0.11
CA ARG A 48 -22.91 6.28 1.51
C ARG A 48 -22.85 7.74 1.95
N GLY A 49 -23.30 8.65 1.09
CA GLY A 49 -23.36 10.08 1.34
C GLY A 49 -22.00 10.78 1.23
N TYR A 50 -21.03 10.18 0.55
CA TYR A 50 -19.78 10.87 0.22
C TYR A 50 -19.97 11.71 -1.04
N ARG A 51 -19.45 12.95 -1.01
CA ARG A 51 -19.33 13.77 -2.20
C ARG A 51 -18.00 13.48 -2.89
N ILE A 52 -18.01 13.04 -4.14
CA ILE A 52 -16.78 12.85 -4.92
C ILE A 52 -16.26 14.22 -5.35
N VAL A 53 -15.05 14.58 -4.90
CA VAL A 53 -14.37 15.84 -5.23
C VAL A 53 -13.49 15.66 -6.45
N GLY A 54 -12.89 14.48 -6.63
CA GLY A 54 -12.11 14.17 -7.82
C GLY A 54 -11.85 12.68 -7.98
N GLU A 55 -11.52 12.31 -9.21
CA GLU A 55 -11.29 10.93 -9.64
C GLU A 55 -9.89 10.80 -10.24
N ARG A 56 -9.20 9.68 -9.95
CA ARG A 56 -7.88 9.34 -10.48
C ARG A 56 -6.87 10.48 -10.43
N ILE A 57 -6.73 11.10 -9.27
CA ILE A 57 -5.86 12.25 -9.06
C ILE A 57 -4.40 11.78 -8.96
N PRO A 58 -3.51 12.10 -9.92
CA PRO A 58 -2.10 11.76 -9.81
C PRO A 58 -1.36 12.77 -8.94
N HIS A 59 -0.50 12.26 -8.06
CA HIS A 59 0.43 13.06 -7.26
C HIS A 59 1.85 12.73 -7.63
N GLU A 60 2.65 13.76 -7.91
CA GLU A 60 4.08 13.62 -8.15
C GLU A 60 4.83 13.53 -6.83
N LEU A 61 5.68 12.52 -6.70
CA LEU A 61 6.58 12.33 -5.57
C LEU A 61 8.02 12.36 -6.06
N ALA A 62 8.79 13.29 -5.50
CA ALA A 62 10.22 13.37 -5.73
C ALA A 62 10.98 12.67 -4.60
N SER A 63 11.73 11.63 -4.95
CA SER A 63 12.67 10.96 -4.05
C SER A 63 14.10 11.26 -4.47
N PHE A 64 15.01 11.37 -3.51
CA PHE A 64 16.43 11.63 -3.78
C PHE A 64 17.27 10.45 -3.31
N PHE A 65 18.18 9.98 -4.16
CA PHE A 65 19.17 8.97 -3.79
C PHE A 65 20.55 9.41 -4.31
N GLY A 66 21.43 9.77 -3.36
CA GLY A 66 22.64 10.52 -3.67
C GLY A 66 22.30 11.84 -4.37
N ASN A 67 22.89 12.10 -5.53
CA ASN A 67 22.65 13.31 -6.32
C ASN A 67 21.59 13.14 -7.42
N ARG A 68 20.81 12.04 -7.40
CA ARG A 68 19.79 11.75 -8.41
C ARG A 68 18.39 11.98 -7.85
N LYS A 69 17.58 12.74 -8.60
CA LYS A 69 16.14 12.90 -8.36
C LYS A 69 15.39 11.81 -9.12
N PHE A 70 14.54 11.08 -8.41
CA PHE A 70 13.62 10.09 -8.95
C PHE A 70 12.21 10.62 -8.77
N VAL A 71 11.48 10.70 -9.88
CA VAL A 71 10.08 11.12 -9.86
C VAL A 71 9.21 9.89 -9.99
N THR A 72 8.30 9.70 -9.05
CA THR A 72 7.28 8.65 -9.08
C THR A 72 5.91 9.30 -8.99
N TYR A 73 4.91 8.64 -9.57
CA TYR A 73 3.52 9.08 -9.47
C TYR A 73 2.74 8.12 -8.58
N VAL A 74 1.97 8.69 -7.66
CA VAL A 74 1.00 7.94 -6.87
C VAL A 74 -0.37 8.51 -7.14
N VAL A 75 -1.28 7.64 -7.60
CA VAL A 75 -2.64 8.05 -7.96
C VAL A 75 -3.55 7.81 -6.78
N VAL A 76 -4.46 8.73 -6.46
CA VAL A 76 -5.63 8.48 -5.61
C VAL A 76 -6.79 8.14 -6.52
N ASP A 77 -7.53 7.06 -6.22
CA ASP A 77 -8.58 6.60 -7.12
C ASP A 77 -9.82 7.52 -7.01
N TYR A 78 -10.20 7.87 -5.78
CA TYR A 78 -11.21 8.88 -5.49
C TYR A 78 -10.76 9.77 -4.35
N LEU A 79 -10.94 11.09 -4.50
CA LEU A 79 -10.92 12.01 -3.36
C LEU A 79 -12.37 12.34 -3.04
N VAL A 80 -12.80 11.99 -1.83
CA VAL A 80 -14.18 12.22 -1.40
C VAL A 80 -14.24 13.14 -0.21
N GLU A 81 -15.40 13.75 0.02
CA GLU A 81 -15.65 14.62 1.14
C GLU A 81 -16.92 14.20 1.86
N LYS A 82 -16.88 14.21 3.19
CA LYS A 82 -18.03 13.99 4.05
C LYS A 82 -17.89 14.89 5.27
N GLU A 83 -18.96 15.62 5.58
CA GLU A 83 -18.99 16.55 6.74
C GLU A 83 -17.84 17.59 6.71
N GLY A 84 -17.43 18.02 5.52
CA GLY A 84 -16.34 18.99 5.34
C GLY A 84 -14.93 18.42 5.46
N VAL A 85 -14.79 17.11 5.70
CA VAL A 85 -13.49 16.43 5.77
C VAL A 85 -13.24 15.64 4.50
N GLN A 86 -12.05 15.79 3.93
CA GLN A 86 -11.62 15.06 2.74
C GLN A 86 -10.95 13.74 3.11
N TYR A 87 -11.31 12.69 2.37
CA TYR A 87 -10.75 11.35 2.52
C TYR A 87 -10.26 10.87 1.16
N PRO A 88 -8.96 10.56 1.02
CA PRO A 88 -8.46 9.85 -0.14
C PRO A 88 -8.90 8.37 -0.05
N ILE A 89 -9.45 7.86 -1.14
CA ILE A 89 -9.94 6.49 -1.27
C ILE A 89 -9.16 5.78 -2.37
N LYS A 90 -8.81 4.54 -2.06
CA LYS A 90 -8.21 3.56 -2.94
C LYS A 90 -9.17 2.41 -3.16
N VAL A 91 -9.31 2.01 -4.41
CA VAL A 91 -10.20 0.91 -4.80
C VAL A 91 -9.38 -0.37 -4.87
N ARG A 92 -9.83 -1.41 -4.17
CA ARG A 92 -9.22 -2.73 -4.20
C ARG A 92 -9.24 -3.27 -5.62
N SER A 93 -8.06 -3.61 -6.13
CA SER A 93 -7.89 -4.26 -7.41
C SER A 93 -7.98 -5.77 -7.26
N VAL A 94 -8.41 -6.45 -8.32
CA VAL A 94 -8.38 -7.93 -8.42
C VAL A 94 -6.96 -8.49 -8.23
N ARG A 95 -5.92 -7.69 -8.52
CA ARG A 95 -4.51 -8.07 -8.35
C ARG A 95 -3.96 -7.86 -6.94
N ASP A 96 -4.75 -7.23 -6.06
CA ASP A 96 -4.31 -7.02 -4.68
C ASP A 96 -4.26 -8.35 -3.93
N PRO A 97 -3.30 -8.53 -3.02
CA PRO A 97 -3.17 -9.77 -2.28
C PRO A 97 -4.44 -10.05 -1.47
N GLU A 98 -4.81 -11.33 -1.38
CA GLU A 98 -5.94 -11.77 -0.56
C GLU A 98 -5.70 -11.41 0.92
N ARG A 99 -4.46 -11.62 1.40
CA ARG A 99 -4.01 -11.24 2.73
C ARG A 99 -3.20 -9.94 2.70
N ILE A 100 -3.77 -8.90 3.29
CA ILE A 100 -3.13 -7.60 3.44
C ILE A 100 -2.07 -7.67 4.55
N SER A 101 -0.82 -7.32 4.21
CA SER A 101 0.28 -7.23 5.17
C SER A 101 0.64 -5.77 5.46
N GLY A 102 1.18 -5.48 6.64
CA GLY A 102 1.62 -4.12 6.98
C GLY A 102 2.74 -3.59 6.09
N ALA A 103 3.57 -4.45 5.51
CA ALA A 103 4.57 -4.05 4.51
C ALA A 103 3.92 -3.60 3.20
N TRP A 104 2.90 -4.34 2.74
CA TRP A 104 2.13 -3.97 1.55
C TRP A 104 1.35 -2.68 1.79
N LEU A 105 0.71 -2.52 2.96
CA LEU A 105 0.00 -1.29 3.33
C LEU A 105 0.94 -0.08 3.27
N ARG A 106 2.11 -0.16 3.91
CA ARG A 106 3.08 0.95 3.89
C ARG A 106 3.52 1.29 2.47
N LYS A 107 3.76 0.29 1.63
CA LYS A 107 4.18 0.52 0.23
C LYS A 107 3.11 1.26 -0.58
N GLN A 108 1.83 0.93 -0.38
CA GLN A 108 0.74 1.47 -1.20
C GLN A 108 0.16 2.77 -0.65
N PHE A 109 0.00 2.89 0.66
CA PHE A 109 -0.79 3.95 1.28
C PHE A 109 0.05 4.99 2.02
N LEU A 110 1.28 4.69 2.45
CA LEU A 110 2.06 5.60 3.29
C LEU A 110 2.32 6.94 2.60
N ALA A 111 2.62 6.93 1.31
CA ALA A 111 2.85 8.15 0.56
C ALA A 111 1.59 9.03 0.50
N LEU A 112 0.43 8.41 0.27
CA LEU A 112 -0.85 9.13 0.28
C LEU A 112 -1.21 9.64 1.67
N TYR A 113 -0.98 8.82 2.71
CA TYR A 113 -1.18 9.23 4.10
C TYR A 113 -0.32 10.43 4.46
N THR A 114 0.92 10.47 3.98
CA THR A 114 1.83 11.60 4.18
C THR A 114 1.39 12.85 3.41
N LEU A 115 0.82 12.69 2.21
CA LEU A 115 0.35 13.82 1.39
C LEU A 115 -0.93 14.46 1.94
N TYR A 116 -1.86 13.64 2.44
CA TYR A 116 -3.19 14.09 2.86
C TYR A 116 -3.31 14.26 4.38
N GLU A 117 -2.35 13.75 5.16
CA GLU A 117 -2.37 13.76 6.63
C GLU A 117 -3.68 13.21 7.23
N SER A 118 -4.30 12.26 6.52
CA SER A 118 -5.61 11.69 6.87
C SER A 118 -5.61 10.17 6.67
N PRO A 119 -6.44 9.42 7.40
CA PRO A 119 -6.64 7.99 7.14
C PRO A 119 -7.05 7.74 5.68
N ILE A 120 -6.46 6.70 5.07
CA ILE A 120 -6.74 6.36 3.67
C ILE A 120 -7.83 5.30 3.63
N GLY A 121 -8.94 5.56 2.93
CA GLY A 121 -9.98 4.56 2.74
C GLY A 121 -9.57 3.53 1.70
N PHE A 122 -9.83 2.27 1.98
CA PHE A 122 -9.64 1.14 1.09
C PHE A 122 -10.98 0.47 0.84
N LEU A 123 -11.53 0.65 -0.36
CA LEU A 123 -12.87 0.20 -0.74
C LEU A 123 -12.78 -1.05 -1.60
N SER A 124 -13.46 -2.11 -1.19
CA SER A 124 -13.66 -3.32 -1.99
C SER A 124 -14.99 -3.24 -2.72
N PRO A 125 -15.04 -3.04 -4.06
CA PRO A 125 -16.30 -2.89 -4.79
C PRO A 125 -17.20 -4.14 -4.76
N ASP A 126 -16.59 -5.32 -4.68
CA ASP A 126 -17.30 -6.60 -4.70
C ASP A 126 -18.13 -6.83 -3.44
N SER A 127 -17.55 -6.52 -2.29
CA SER A 127 -18.19 -6.68 -0.97
C SER A 127 -18.82 -5.38 -0.47
N GLY A 128 -18.52 -4.25 -1.10
CA GLY A 128 -18.79 -2.90 -0.59
C GLY A 128 -18.03 -2.54 0.68
N VAL A 129 -17.19 -3.41 1.24
CA VAL A 129 -16.51 -3.13 2.52
C VAL A 129 -15.50 -2.00 2.32
N MET A 130 -15.53 -1.01 3.23
CA MET A 130 -14.58 0.09 3.27
C MET A 130 -13.84 0.07 4.60
N GLU A 131 -12.51 -0.04 4.52
CA GLU A 131 -11.63 -0.05 5.68
C GLU A 131 -10.76 1.21 5.65
N PHE A 132 -10.50 1.82 6.80
CA PHE A 132 -9.58 2.95 6.88
C PHE A 132 -8.22 2.49 7.39
N VAL A 133 -7.19 2.82 6.62
CA VAL A 133 -5.80 2.59 6.98
C VAL A 133 -5.26 3.86 7.62
N ASP A 134 -4.96 3.78 8.91
CA ASP A 134 -4.30 4.84 9.66
C ASP A 134 -2.88 4.39 10.06
N PHE A 135 -1.90 5.26 9.83
CA PHE A 135 -0.50 5.04 10.22
C PHE A 135 -0.11 5.85 11.46
N SER A 136 -1.08 6.40 12.18
CA SER A 136 -0.86 7.03 13.47
C SER A 136 -0.09 6.07 14.39
N LEU A 137 1.04 6.55 14.91
CA LEU A 137 1.92 5.75 15.76
C LEU A 137 1.43 5.85 17.21
N ASP A 138 0.62 4.89 17.62
CA ASP A 138 0.36 4.68 19.04
C ASP A 138 1.59 4.06 19.70
N PHE A 139 2.33 4.85 20.48
CA PHE A 139 3.40 4.32 21.32
C PHE A 139 2.81 3.77 22.61
N PRO A 140 2.70 2.44 22.79
CA PRO A 140 2.22 1.90 24.05
C PRO A 140 3.19 2.29 25.16
N GLY A 141 2.69 2.93 26.23
CA GLY A 141 3.49 3.46 27.35
C GLY A 141 4.45 2.45 28.00
N ARG A 142 4.24 1.15 27.78
CA ARG A 142 5.13 0.06 28.19
C ARG A 142 6.55 0.16 27.58
N TYR A 143 6.69 0.75 26.38
CA TYR A 143 7.99 0.94 25.75
C TYR A 143 8.84 2.00 26.48
N TYR A 144 8.20 3.07 26.94
CA TYR A 144 8.83 4.07 27.79
C TYR A 144 9.23 3.46 29.15
N ALA A 145 8.33 2.73 29.81
CA ALA A 145 8.61 2.12 31.11
C ALA A 145 9.84 1.17 31.10
N LYS A 146 10.01 0.37 30.03
CA LYS A 146 11.17 -0.51 29.88
C LYS A 146 12.48 0.29 29.72
N ARG A 147 12.46 1.39 28.96
CA ARG A 147 13.62 2.26 28.76
C ARG A 147 14.08 2.93 30.06
N TRP A 148 13.14 3.35 30.90
CA TRP A 148 13.45 3.94 32.21
C TRP A 148 13.98 2.90 33.22
N ARG A 149 13.43 1.69 33.25
CA ARG A 149 13.95 0.59 34.09
C ARG A 149 15.41 0.25 33.78
N THR A 150 15.78 0.13 32.50
CA THR A 150 17.16 -0.19 32.12
C THR A 150 18.11 0.94 32.51
N ARG A 151 17.70 2.21 32.37
CA ARG A 151 18.48 3.36 32.81
C ARG A 151 18.69 3.37 34.33
N LEU A 152 17.63 3.13 35.11
CA LEU A 152 17.72 3.04 36.57
C LEU A 152 18.61 1.88 37.02
N PHE A 153 18.57 0.74 36.33
CA PHE A 153 19.41 -0.40 36.62
C PHE A 153 20.91 -0.10 36.40
N TRP A 154 21.27 0.53 35.27
CA TRP A 154 22.65 0.98 35.03
C TRP A 154 23.12 2.03 36.03
N LEU A 155 22.22 2.93 36.44
CA LEU A 155 22.51 3.93 37.46
C LEU A 155 22.78 3.26 38.82
N ALA A 156 21.98 2.27 39.21
CA ALA A 156 22.19 1.48 40.41
C ALA A 156 23.51 0.70 40.38
N ILE A 157 23.86 0.08 39.25
CA ILE A 157 25.17 -0.59 39.07
C ILE A 157 26.32 0.42 39.24
N GLY A 158 26.22 1.59 38.60
CA GLY A 158 27.22 2.64 38.70
C GLY A 158 27.43 3.14 40.14
N ILE A 159 26.34 3.35 40.88
CA ILE A 159 26.39 3.72 42.30
C ILE A 159 27.07 2.63 43.12
N SER A 160 26.71 1.36 42.93
CA SER A 160 27.29 0.24 43.67
C SER A 160 28.80 0.09 43.42
N ILE A 161 29.24 0.25 42.16
CA ILE A 161 30.67 0.22 41.80
C ILE A 161 31.42 1.40 42.42
N GLY A 162 30.86 2.61 42.33
CA GLY A 162 31.46 3.81 42.94
C GLY A 162 31.60 3.69 44.46
N TRP A 163 30.58 3.12 45.12
CA TRP A 163 30.59 2.89 46.56
C TRP A 163 31.65 1.87 46.98
N LEU A 164 31.79 0.76 46.24
CA LEU A 164 32.84 -0.25 46.48
C LEU A 164 34.25 0.33 46.31
N LEU A 165 34.47 1.14 45.27
CA LEU A 165 35.77 1.80 45.04
C LEU A 165 36.10 2.85 46.11
N SER A 166 35.08 3.48 46.72
CA SER A 166 35.27 4.43 47.82
C SER A 166 35.73 3.76 49.11
N PHE A 167 35.40 2.49 49.34
CA PHE A 167 35.81 1.73 50.52
C PHE A 167 37.19 1.07 50.39
N SER A 168 37.72 0.97 49.16
CA SER A 168 39.05 0.40 48.90
C SER A 168 40.17 1.45 48.91
N ARG A 169 39.89 2.68 49.35
CA ARG A 169 40.85 3.75 49.62
C ARG A 169 40.87 4.03 51.11
#